data_AF-Q8UJ19-F1
#
_entry.id   AF-Q8UJ19-F1
#
_cell.length_a   1.000
_cell.length_b   1.000
_cell.length_c   1.000
_cell.angle_alpha   90.00
_cell.angle_beta   90.00
_cell.angle_gamma   90.00
#
_symmetry.space_group_name_H-M   'P 1'
#
loop_
_entity.id
_entity.type
_entity.pdbx_description
1 polymer ?
#
loop_
_entity_poly.entity_id
_entity_poly.type
_entity_poly.pdbx_seq_one_letter_code
_entity_poly.pdbx_strand_id
1 'polypeptide(L)' 'MTSETEKRIIALEETIAHQAKTIEELSDQLAEQWKVVEQTRAKLDRLTERFLSLEEQSLDAPAITRPPHY' A
#
# COMPACT_ATOMS: atom_id res chain seq x y z
N MET A 1 26.51 41.09 -20.36
CA MET A 1 25.87 40.61 -19.12
C MET A 1 24.50 40.00 -19.40
N THR A 2 23.61 40.66 -20.15
CA THR A 2 22.27 40.15 -20.47
C THR A 2 22.26 38.72 -21.04
N SER A 3 23.12 38.39 -22.01
CA SER A 3 23.11 37.05 -22.61
C SER A 3 23.55 35.92 -21.67
N GLU A 4 24.45 36.21 -20.72
CA GLU A 4 24.85 35.21 -19.72
C GLU A 4 23.72 34.97 -18.71
N THR A 5 23.05 36.04 -18.29
CA THR A 5 21.84 35.94 -17.46
C THR A 5 20.73 35.18 -18.19
N GLU A 6 20.47 35.49 -19.46
CA GLU A 6 19.48 34.79 -20.30
C GLU A 6 19.79 33.30 -20.41
N LYS A 7 21.04 32.91 -20.68
CA LYS A 7 21.47 31.50 -20.71
C LYS A 7 21.24 30.80 -19.37
N ARG A 8 21.55 31.46 -18.26
CA ARG A 8 21.32 30.92 -16.92
C ARG A 8 19.84 30.75 -16.61
N ILE A 9 18.98 31.69 -17.04
CA ILE A 9 17.53 31.58 -16.88
C ILE A 9 17.00 30.39 -17.67
N ILE A 10 17.39 30.24 -18.94
CA ILE A 10 16.98 29.10 -19.78
C ILE A 10 17.38 27.77 -19.14
N ALA A 11 18.62 27.65 -18.63
CA ALA A 11 19.08 26.44 -17.97
C ALA A 11 18.30 26.13 -16.67
N LEU A 12 17.91 27.15 -15.91
CA LEU A 12 17.07 26.99 -14.73
C LEU A 12 15.64 26.58 -15.11
N GLU A 13 15.06 27.16 -16.16
CA GLU A 13 13.73 26.78 -16.66
C GLU A 13 13.70 25.33 -17.14
N GLU A 14 14.72 24.88 -17.88
CA GLU A 14 14.87 23.49 -18.30
C GLU A 14 14.96 22.54 -17.09
N THR A 15 15.77 22.92 -16.09
CA THR A 15 15.91 22.13 -14.85
C THR A 15 14.59 22.06 -14.10
N ILE A 16 13.87 23.17 -13.97
CA ILE A 16 12.55 23.23 -13.30
C ILE A 16 11.54 22.37 -14.04
N ALA A 17 11.51 22.41 -15.38
CA ALA A 17 10.63 21.57 -16.18
C ALA A 17 10.92 20.07 -15.98
N HIS A 18 12.20 19.69 -15.96
CA HIS A 18 12.61 18.31 -15.69
C HIS A 18 12.24 17.86 -14.26
N GLN A 19 12.44 18.73 -13.28
CA GLN A 19 12.06 18.46 -11.89
C GLN A 19 10.55 18.34 -11.71
N ALA A 20 9.76 19.21 -12.35
CA ALA A 20 8.30 19.15 -12.31
C ALA A 20 7.78 17.81 -12.87
N LYS A 21 8.31 17.37 -14.02
CA LYS A 21 8.00 16.06 -14.59
C LYS A 21 8.39 14.91 -13.65
N THR A 22 9.56 14.97 -13.04
CA THR A 22 10.03 13.94 -12.09
C THR A 22 9.12 13.86 -10.86
N ILE A 23 8.65 15.01 -10.36
CA ILE A 23 7.72 15.07 -9.21
C ILE A 23 6.36 14.45 -9.58
N GLU A 24 5.86 14.71 -10.79
CA GLU A 24 4.62 14.11 -11.29
C GLU A 24 4.75 12.58 -11.36
N GLU A 25 5.82 12.06 -11.97
CA GLU A 25 6.09 10.62 -12.07
C GLU A 25 6.20 9.95 -10.68
N LEU A 26 6.88 10.59 -9.72
CA LEU A 26 6.97 10.09 -8.35
C LEU A 26 5.63 10.14 -7.62
N SER A 27 4.80 11.14 -7.89
CA SER A 27 3.46 11.26 -7.30
C SER A 27 2.53 10.16 -7.79
N ASP A 28 2.58 9.84 -9.09
CA ASP A 28 1.82 8.73 -9.69
C ASP A 28 2.26 7.39 -9.11
N GLN A 29 3.56 7.17 -8.94
CA GLN A 29 4.10 5.96 -8.31
C GLN A 29 3.66 5.84 -6.85
N LEU A 30 3.68 6.93 -6.08
CA LEU A 30 3.22 6.95 -4.70
C LEU A 30 1.73 6.63 -4.60
N ALA A 31 0.91 7.18 -5.52
CA ALA A 31 -0.52 6.89 -5.58
C ALA A 31 -0.80 5.40 -5.88
N GLU A 32 -0.02 4.78 -6.77
CA GLU A 32 -0.15 3.35 -7.06
C GLU A 32 0.26 2.49 -5.86
N GLN A 33 1.36 2.85 -5.19
CA GLN A 33 1.79 2.16 -3.97
C GLN A 33 0.76 2.28 -2.84
N TRP A 34 0.09 3.43 -2.71
CA TRP A 34 -0.98 3.62 -1.73
C TRP A 34 -2.12 2.62 -1.93
N LYS A 35 -2.51 2.35 -3.18
CA LYS A 35 -3.54 1.34 -3.48
C LYS A 35 -3.11 -0.07 -3.05
N VAL A 36 -1.85 -0.43 -3.29
CA VAL A 36 -1.29 -1.73 -2.89
C VAL A 36 -1.29 -1.87 -1.37
N VAL A 37 -0.90 -0.81 -0.64
CA VAL A 37 -0.94 -0.79 0.82
C VAL A 37 -2.36 -0.98 1.34
N GLU A 38 -3.34 -0.26 0.78
CA GLU A 38 -4.74 -0.36 1.21
C GLU A 38 -5.33 -1.75 0.92
N GLN A 39 -5.04 -2.33 -0.25
CA GLN A 39 -5.45 -3.71 -0.57
C GLN A 39 -4.81 -4.73 0.37
N THR A 40 -3.56 -4.52 0.76
CA THR A 40 -2.85 -5.41 1.69
C THR A 40 -3.45 -5.32 3.09
N ARG A 41 -3.71 -4.10 3.57
CA ARG A 41 -4.40 -3.84 4.83
C ARG A 41 -5.77 -4.52 4.87
N ALA A 42 -6.60 -4.32 3.85
CA ALA A 42 -7.92 -4.96 3.77
C ALA A 42 -7.86 -6.50 3.79
N LYS A 43 -6.83 -7.09 3.14
CA LYS A 43 -6.60 -8.55 3.18
C LYS A 43 -6.18 -9.03 4.58
N LEU A 44 -5.32 -8.28 5.27
CA LEU A 44 -4.91 -8.59 6.64
C LEU A 44 -6.09 -8.51 7.62
N ASP A 45 -6.94 -7.48 7.49
CA ASP A 45 -8.15 -7.31 8.31
C ASP A 45 -9.09 -8.52 8.10
N ARG A 46 -9.36 -8.88 6.85
CA ARG A 46 -10.19 -10.05 6.51
C ARG A 46 -9.59 -11.37 7.01
N LEU A 47 -8.28 -11.55 6.97
CA LEU A 47 -7.61 -12.73 7.51
C LEU A 47 -7.78 -12.80 9.04
N THR A 48 -7.67 -11.66 9.71
CA THR A 48 -7.86 -11.54 11.17
C THR A 48 -9.28 -11.90 11.56
N GLU A 49 -10.30 -11.36 10.87
CA GLU A 49 -11.71 -11.70 11.13
C GLU A 49 -11.99 -13.20 10.96
N ARG A 50 -11.47 -13.80 9.89
CA ARG A 50 -11.62 -15.25 9.65
C ARG A 50 -10.93 -16.08 10.71
N PHE A 51 -9.77 -15.64 11.18
CA PHE A 51 -9.04 -16.33 12.24
C PHE A 51 -9.84 -16.31 13.55
N LEU A 52 -10.36 -15.15 13.94
CA LEU A 52 -11.20 -15.01 15.14
C LEU A 52 -12.47 -15.88 15.06
N SER A 53 -13.13 -15.91 13.90
CA SER A 53 -14.31 -16.77 13.71
C SER A 53 -14.00 -18.26 13.81
N LEU A 54 -12.84 -18.70 13.32
CA LEU A 54 -12.38 -20.09 13.47
C LEU A 54 -12.00 -20.42 14.92
N GLU A 55 -11.40 -19.48 15.64
CA GLU A 55 -11.06 -19.62 17.05
C GLU A 55 -12.33 -19.78 17.91
N GLU A 56 -13.34 -18.95 17.69
CA GLU A 56 -14.64 -19.03 18.39
C GLU A 56 -15.33 -20.38 18.15
N GLN A 57 -15.40 -20.84 16.89
CA GLN A 57 -15.98 -22.16 16.55
C GLN A 57 -15.19 -23.33 17.16
N SER A 58 -13.87 -23.19 17.30
CA SER A 58 -13.04 -24.24 17.89
C SER A 58 -13.23 -24.35 19.41
N LEU A 59 -13.59 -23.27 20.10
CA LEU A 59 -13.89 -23.28 21.53
C LEU A 59 -15.25 -23.95 21.82
N ASP A 60 -16.22 -23.80 20.91
CA ASP A 60 -17.55 -24.38 21.04
C ASP A 60 -17.66 -25.84 20.58
N ALA A 61 -16.60 -26.40 19.98
CA ALA A 61 -16.61 -27.79 19.52
C ALA A 61 -16.72 -28.74 20.73
N PRO A 62 -17.80 -29.56 20.83
CA PRO A 62 -17.89 -30.54 21.90
C PRO A 62 -16.69 -31.49 21.82
N ALA A 63 -16.12 -31.82 22.98
CA ALA A 63 -15.01 -32.76 23.06
C ALA A 63 -15.35 -34.02 22.25
N ILE A 64 -14.42 -34.46 21.39
CA ILE A 64 -14.54 -35.74 20.69
C ILE A 64 -14.50 -36.83 21.76
N THR A 65 -15.66 -37.21 22.28
CA THR A 65 -15.78 -38.36 23.16
C THR A 65 -15.90 -39.59 22.27
N ARG A 66 -15.10 -40.63 22.55
CA ARG A 66 -15.28 -41.91 21.87
C ARG A 66 -16.69 -42.40 22.16
N PRO A 67 -17.41 -42.97 21.17
CA PRO A 67 -18.73 -43.52 21.41
C PRO A 67 -18.67 -44.50 22.60
N PRO A 68 -19.62 -44.42 23.53
CA PRO A 68 -19.71 -45.42 24.59
C PRO A 68 -20.01 -46.77 23.94
N HIS A 69 -19.02 -47.67 23.98
CA HIS A 69 -19.25 -49.07 23.67
C HIS A 69 -20.02 -49.68 24.86
N TYR A 70 -21.28 -50.06 24.59
CA TYR A 70 -22.05 -51.00 25.41
C TYR A 70 -22.50 -52.16 24.53
#